data_AF-A0A266QA29-F1
#
_entry.id   AF-A0A266QA29-F1
#
_cell.length_a   1.000
_cell.length_b   1.000
_cell.length_c   1.000
_cell.angle_alpha   90.00
_cell.angle_beta   90.00
_cell.angle_gamma   90.00
#
_symmetry.space_group_name_H-M   'P 1'
#
loop_
_entity.id
_entity.type
_entity.pdbx_description
1 polymer ?
#
loop_
_entity_poly.entity_id
_entity_poly.type
_entity_poly.pdbx_seq_one_letter_code
_entity_poly.pdbx_strand_id
1 'polypeptide(L)'
;MTMKIIVSLVLALCLTGCVNNQTTYHWGNYEQVVYDMYKNPGEATADQQLTKLRQDVEIAASKGKPVPPGVFAHMGMLYASMGNSEQAKLSLNEELAHYPESAIFVDGLLTRLEKGKE
;
A
#
# COMPACT_ATOMS: atom_id res chain seq x y z
N MET A 1 31.48 38.78 -21.11
CA MET A 1 31.04 38.53 -19.71
C MET A 1 29.58 38.09 -19.65
N THR A 2 28.71 38.62 -20.51
CA THR A 2 27.28 38.27 -20.67
C THR A 2 27.01 36.79 -21.01
N MET A 3 27.79 36.17 -21.89
CA MET A 3 27.52 34.78 -22.34
C MET A 3 27.72 33.72 -21.24
N LYS A 4 28.67 33.92 -20.31
CA LYS A 4 28.90 33.01 -19.17
C LYS A 4 27.75 33.07 -18.16
N ILE A 5 27.17 34.26 -17.96
CA ILE A 5 26.03 34.48 -17.05
C ILE A 5 24.78 33.79 -17.60
N ILE A 6 24.54 33.87 -18.92
CA ILE A 6 23.40 33.20 -19.56
C ILE A 6 23.50 31.68 -19.44
N VAL A 7 24.69 31.10 -19.67
CA VAL A 7 24.90 29.64 -19.53
C VAL A 7 24.72 29.18 -18.09
N SER A 8 25.23 29.92 -17.10
CA SER A 8 25.00 29.59 -15.69
C SER A 8 23.53 29.69 -15.27
N LEU A 9 22.78 30.67 -15.82
CA LEU A 9 21.36 30.84 -15.49
C LEU A 9 20.50 29.73 -16.10
N VAL A 10 20.79 29.31 -17.34
CA VAL A 10 20.12 28.18 -18.00
C VAL A 10 20.39 26.88 -17.25
N LEU A 11 21.64 26.64 -16.81
CA LEU A 11 21.98 25.45 -16.04
C LEU A 11 21.29 25.41 -14.65
N ALA A 12 21.11 26.58 -14.02
CA ALA A 12 20.39 26.68 -12.75
C ALA A 12 18.88 26.37 -12.89
N LEU A 13 18.26 26.74 -14.01
CA LEU A 13 16.86 26.41 -14.32
C LEU A 13 16.66 24.91 -14.56
N CYS A 14 17.67 24.21 -15.11
CA CYS A 14 17.66 22.76 -15.29
C CYS A 14 17.78 21.97 -13.97
N LEU A 15 18.15 22.60 -12.86
CA LEU A 15 18.23 21.98 -11.54
C LEU A 15 16.90 22.06 -10.77
N THR A 16 15.85 22.64 -11.37
CA THR A 16 14.51 22.66 -10.76
C THR A 16 13.75 21.38 -11.10
N GLY A 17 13.42 20.59 -10.07
CA GLY A 17 12.50 19.45 -10.20
C GLY A 17 11.07 19.87 -9.87
N CYS A 18 10.08 19.36 -10.60
CA CYS A 18 8.69 19.50 -10.22
C CYS A 18 8.42 18.66 -8.96
N VAL A 19 8.39 19.30 -7.78
CA VAL A 19 7.84 18.69 -6.57
C VAL A 19 6.33 18.87 -6.58
N ASN A 20 5.60 17.82 -6.98
CA ASN A 20 4.16 17.76 -6.75
C ASN A 20 3.91 17.15 -5.38
N ASN A 21 3.49 17.97 -4.40
CA ASN A 21 3.15 17.51 -3.05
C ASN A 21 1.77 16.83 -2.96
N GLN A 22 1.06 16.64 -4.08
CA GLN A 22 -0.21 15.92 -4.08
C GLN A 22 0.03 14.41 -4.10
N THR A 23 -0.34 13.73 -3.01
CA THR A 23 -0.32 12.27 -2.95
C THR A 23 -1.50 11.68 -3.73
N THR A 24 -1.22 10.75 -4.65
CA THR A 24 -2.24 9.98 -5.36
C THR A 24 -3.10 9.17 -4.39
N TYR A 25 -2.46 8.54 -3.41
CA TYR A 25 -3.11 7.67 -2.43
C TYR A 25 -3.36 8.35 -1.09
N HIS A 26 -4.27 7.79 -0.31
CA HIS A 26 -4.36 8.05 1.12
C HIS A 26 -3.64 6.95 1.90
N TRP A 27 -2.40 7.22 2.32
CA TRP A 27 -1.57 6.25 3.04
C TRP A 27 -2.00 6.00 4.48
N GLY A 28 -2.71 6.95 5.09
CA GLY A 28 -3.24 6.80 6.46
C GLY A 28 -2.17 6.35 7.45
N ASN A 29 -2.46 5.26 8.15
CA ASN A 29 -1.61 4.60 9.13
C ASN A 29 -0.77 3.46 8.55
N TYR A 30 -0.84 3.19 7.24
CA TYR A 30 -0.24 2.01 6.62
C TYR A 30 1.26 1.87 6.94
N GLU A 31 2.01 2.96 6.82
CA GLU A 31 3.46 2.95 7.12
C GLU A 31 3.75 2.58 8.57
N GLN A 32 2.96 3.11 9.52
CA GLN A 32 3.10 2.77 10.93
C GLN A 32 2.74 1.30 11.20
N VAL A 33 1.68 0.78 10.56
CA VAL A 33 1.30 -0.63 10.68
C VAL A 33 2.44 -1.54 10.22
N VAL A 34 3.03 -1.24 9.06
CA VAL A 34 4.18 -2.00 8.53
C VAL A 34 5.39 -1.87 9.46
N TYR A 35 5.69 -0.66 9.93
CA TYR A 35 6.79 -0.42 10.86
C TYR A 35 6.62 -1.23 12.15
N ASP A 36 5.45 -1.16 12.78
CA ASP A 36 5.16 -1.86 14.03
C ASP A 36 5.27 -3.39 13.86
N MET A 37 4.77 -3.92 12.73
CA MET A 37 4.88 -5.35 12.41
C MET A 37 6.33 -5.83 12.37
N TYR A 38 7.24 -5.06 11.75
CA TYR A 38 8.66 -5.44 11.63
C TYR A 38 9.48 -5.09 12.87
N LYS A 39 9.22 -3.94 13.49
CA LYS A 39 10.01 -3.43 14.61
C LYS A 39 9.64 -4.11 15.92
N ASN A 40 8.34 -4.36 16.12
CA ASN A 40 7.76 -4.87 17.35
C ASN A 40 6.85 -6.09 17.07
N PRO A 41 7.42 -7.22 16.61
CA PRO A 41 6.62 -8.39 16.26
C PRO A 41 5.76 -8.86 17.45
N GLY A 42 4.45 -8.97 17.23
CA GLY A 42 3.49 -9.43 18.24
C GLY A 42 2.91 -8.35 19.15
N GLU A 43 3.41 -7.11 19.11
CA GLU A 43 2.81 -6.01 19.89
C GLU A 43 1.48 -5.54 19.30
N ALA A 44 1.36 -5.51 17.96
CA ALA A 44 0.12 -5.23 17.26
C ALA A 44 -0.52 -6.53 16.76
N THR A 45 -1.64 -6.94 17.35
CA THR A 45 -2.38 -8.13 16.92
C THR A 45 -2.91 -7.96 15.50
N ALA A 46 -3.20 -9.08 14.82
CA ALA A 46 -3.76 -9.04 13.47
C ALA A 46 -5.05 -8.21 13.40
N ASP A 47 -5.94 -8.32 14.40
CA ASP A 47 -7.15 -7.50 14.51
C ASP A 47 -6.87 -6.00 14.68
N GLN A 48 -5.86 -5.64 15.47
CA GLN A 48 -5.48 -4.23 15.66
C GLN A 48 -4.93 -3.62 14.36
N GLN A 49 -4.10 -4.36 13.65
CA GLN A 49 -3.60 -3.95 12.33
C GLN A 49 -4.76 -3.80 11.34
N LEU A 50 -5.62 -4.81 11.26
CA LEU A 50 -6.78 -4.81 10.37
C LEU A 50 -7.76 -3.66 10.65
N THR A 51 -7.96 -3.31 11.92
CA THR A 51 -8.80 -2.17 12.32
C THR A 51 -8.28 -0.86 11.73
N LYS A 52 -6.97 -0.60 11.85
CA LYS A 52 -6.32 0.59 11.27
C LYS A 52 -6.45 0.61 9.75
N LEU A 53 -6.20 -0.53 9.09
CA LEU A 53 -6.28 -0.63 7.63
C LEU A 53 -7.71 -0.40 7.11
N ARG A 54 -8.72 -0.98 7.75
CA ARG A 54 -10.14 -0.74 7.40
C ARG A 54 -10.52 0.73 7.55
N GLN A 55 -10.09 1.37 8.62
CA GLN A 55 -10.31 2.80 8.82
C GLN A 55 -9.68 3.62 7.69
N ASP A 56 -8.44 3.30 7.28
CA ASP A 56 -7.77 3.99 6.19
C ASP A 56 -8.48 3.77 4.84
N VAL A 57 -9.04 2.57 4.60
CA VAL A 57 -9.87 2.26 3.42
C VAL A 57 -11.13 3.13 3.39
N GLU A 58 -11.86 3.24 4.51
CA GLU A 58 -13.04 4.09 4.63
C GLU A 58 -12.69 5.57 4.40
N ILE A 59 -11.58 6.03 4.96
CA ILE A 59 -11.13 7.41 4.77
C ILE A 59 -10.72 7.66 3.32
N ALA A 60 -10.02 6.71 2.67
CA ALA A 60 -9.65 6.82 1.26
C ALA A 60 -10.90 6.97 0.38
N ALA A 61 -11.90 6.12 0.59
CA ALA A 61 -13.20 6.21 -0.08
C ALA A 61 -13.89 7.56 0.17
N SER A 62 -13.92 8.04 1.42
CA SER A 62 -14.53 9.34 1.76
C SER A 62 -13.85 10.54 1.09
N LYS A 63 -12.56 10.40 0.73
CA LYS A 63 -11.76 11.42 0.05
C LYS A 63 -11.76 11.26 -1.47
N GLY A 64 -12.47 10.26 -2.01
CA GLY A 64 -12.42 9.90 -3.43
C GLY A 64 -11.00 9.53 -3.88
N LYS A 65 -10.17 9.00 -2.98
CA LYS A 65 -8.80 8.58 -3.27
C LYS A 65 -8.72 7.05 -3.33
N PRO A 66 -7.89 6.49 -4.23
CA PRO A 66 -7.61 5.06 -4.21
C PRO A 66 -6.90 4.67 -2.90
N VAL A 67 -7.25 3.49 -2.39
CA VAL A 67 -6.51 2.78 -1.33
C VAL A 67 -5.13 2.42 -1.89
N PRO A 68 -4.00 2.60 -1.19
CA PRO A 68 -2.68 2.28 -1.72
C PRO A 68 -2.50 0.80 -2.15
N PRO A 69 -1.62 0.52 -3.13
CA PRO A 69 -1.28 -0.84 -3.52
C PRO A 69 -0.69 -1.63 -2.35
N GLY A 70 -1.06 -2.90 -2.26
CA GLY A 70 -0.62 -3.85 -1.23
C GLY A 70 -1.40 -3.76 0.08
N VAL A 71 -2.30 -2.78 0.27
CA VAL A 71 -3.13 -2.71 1.49
C VAL A 71 -4.12 -3.87 1.54
N PHE A 72 -4.81 -4.16 0.43
CA PHE A 72 -5.76 -5.26 0.39
C PHE A 72 -5.04 -6.61 0.44
N ALA A 73 -3.87 -6.73 -0.19
CA ALA A 73 -3.00 -7.90 -0.02
C ALA A 73 -2.60 -8.12 1.45
N HIS A 74 -2.20 -7.06 2.16
CA HIS A 74 -1.86 -7.14 3.58
C HIS A 74 -3.08 -7.56 4.43
N MET A 75 -4.25 -6.96 4.19
CA MET A 75 -5.49 -7.39 4.84
C MET A 75 -5.78 -8.88 4.59
N GLY A 76 -5.58 -9.35 3.36
CA GLY A 76 -5.72 -10.76 2.99
C GLY A 76 -4.82 -11.68 3.81
N MET A 77 -3.55 -11.30 4.00
CA MET A 77 -2.61 -12.06 4.84
C MET A 77 -3.01 -12.04 6.33
N LEU A 78 -3.50 -10.92 6.85
CA LEU A 78 -3.99 -10.82 8.23
C LEU A 78 -5.21 -11.71 8.45
N TYR A 79 -6.17 -11.73 7.52
CA TYR A 79 -7.31 -12.64 7.61
C TYR A 79 -6.87 -14.11 7.57
N ALA A 80 -5.93 -14.45 6.69
CA ALA A 80 -5.41 -15.81 6.59
C ALA A 80 -4.73 -16.24 7.90
N SER A 81 -3.95 -15.36 8.55
CA SER A 81 -3.28 -15.68 9.81
C SER A 81 -4.26 -15.89 10.98
N MET A 82 -5.44 -15.27 10.91
CA MET A 82 -6.54 -15.49 11.86
C MET A 82 -7.43 -16.69 11.50
N GLY A 83 -7.09 -17.44 10.44
CA GLY A 83 -7.90 -18.57 9.95
C GLY A 83 -9.15 -18.18 9.15
N ASN A 84 -9.36 -16.89 8.90
CA ASN A 84 -10.51 -16.40 8.14
C ASN A 84 -10.22 -16.44 6.63
N SER A 85 -10.22 -17.65 6.07
CA SER A 85 -9.89 -17.88 4.66
C SER A 85 -10.84 -17.19 3.67
N GLU A 86 -12.10 -17.01 4.03
CA GLU A 86 -13.09 -16.37 3.15
C GLU A 86 -12.76 -14.88 2.98
N GLN A 87 -12.58 -14.16 4.08
CA GLN A 87 -12.20 -12.74 4.03
C GLN A 87 -10.81 -12.52 3.45
N ALA A 88 -9.90 -13.49 3.64
CA ALA A 88 -8.59 -13.48 2.99
C ALA A 88 -8.73 -13.51 1.46
N LYS A 89 -9.53 -14.44 0.91
CA LYS A 89 -9.78 -14.49 -0.54
C LYS A 89 -10.44 -13.23 -1.07
N LEU A 90 -11.43 -12.69 -0.36
CA LEU A 90 -12.11 -11.46 -0.76
C LEU A 90 -11.13 -10.29 -0.84
N SER A 91 -10.29 -10.11 0.17
CA SER A 91 -9.30 -9.03 0.19
C SER A 91 -8.24 -9.19 -0.90
N LEU A 92 -7.79 -10.42 -1.16
CA LEU A 92 -6.84 -10.69 -2.24
C LEU A 92 -7.44 -10.42 -3.63
N ASN A 93 -8.71 -10.75 -3.85
CA ASN A 93 -9.38 -10.41 -5.10
C ASN A 93 -9.61 -8.90 -5.25
N GLU A 94 -9.84 -8.19 -4.15
CA GLU A 94 -9.95 -6.72 -4.17
C GLU A 94 -8.63 -6.06 -4.59
N GLU A 95 -7.49 -6.61 -4.16
CA GLU A 95 -6.17 -6.19 -4.63
C GLU A 95 -6.05 -6.36 -6.15
N LEU A 96 -6.43 -7.51 -6.71
CA LEU A 96 -6.37 -7.75 -8.16
C LEU A 96 -7.28 -6.79 -8.94
N ALA A 97 -8.44 -6.43 -8.38
CA ALA A 97 -9.37 -5.51 -9.01
C ALA A 97 -8.80 -4.09 -9.12
N HIS A 98 -8.01 -3.65 -8.13
CA HIS A 98 -7.37 -2.34 -8.12
C HIS A 98 -6.00 -2.33 -8.81
N TYR A 99 -5.27 -3.44 -8.70
CA TYR A 99 -3.84 -3.56 -9.01
C TYR A 99 -3.56 -4.87 -9.76
N PRO A 100 -3.98 -4.98 -11.03
CA PRO A 100 -3.74 -6.19 -11.83
C PRO A 100 -2.25 -6.50 -12.03
N GLU A 101 -1.36 -5.52 -11.87
CA GLU A 101 0.10 -5.72 -11.88
C GLU A 101 0.60 -6.60 -10.73
N SER A 102 -0.18 -6.73 -9.65
CA SER A 102 0.14 -7.58 -8.50
C SER A 102 -0.19 -9.07 -8.71
N ALA A 103 -0.76 -9.44 -9.87
CA ALA A 103 -1.33 -10.77 -10.13
C ALA A 103 -0.42 -11.94 -9.75
N ILE A 104 0.84 -11.92 -10.21
CA ILE A 104 1.81 -13.00 -9.92
C ILE A 104 1.99 -13.21 -8.41
N PHE A 105 2.01 -12.13 -7.64
CA PHE A 105 2.15 -12.22 -6.19
C PHE A 105 0.87 -12.74 -5.54
N VAL A 106 -0.28 -12.15 -5.89
CA VAL A 106 -1.58 -12.48 -5.27
C VAL A 106 -2.05 -13.89 -5.63
N ASP A 107 -1.86 -14.35 -6.87
CA ASP A 107 -2.16 -15.72 -7.29
C ASP A 107 -1.37 -16.75 -6.46
N GLY A 108 -0.12 -16.41 -6.13
CA GLY A 108 0.70 -17.20 -5.22
C GLY A 108 0.12 -17.25 -3.80
N LEU A 109 -0.44 -16.14 -3.28
CA LEU A 109 -1.08 -16.11 -1.97
C LEU A 109 -2.37 -16.94 -1.97
N LEU A 110 -3.22 -16.79 -3.00
CA LEU A 110 -4.45 -17.56 -3.17
C LEU A 110 -4.17 -19.07 -3.24
N THR A 111 -3.16 -19.48 -4.02
CA THR A 111 -2.76 -20.89 -4.12
C THR A 111 -2.35 -21.48 -2.77
N ARG A 112 -1.58 -20.73 -1.97
CA ARG A 112 -1.16 -21.17 -0.62
C ARG A 112 -2.34 -21.26 0.34
N LEU A 113 -3.24 -20.30 0.27
CA LEU A 113 -4.46 -20.27 1.08
C LEU A 113 -5.37 -21.47 0.80
N GLU A 114 -5.40 -21.96 -0.44
CA GLU A 114 -6.15 -23.17 -0.81
C GLU A 114 -5.51 -24.45 -0.28
N LYS A 115 -4.20 -24.59 -0.42
CA LYS A 115 -3.45 -25.75 0.10
C LYS A 115 -3.48 -25.85 1.62
N GLY A 116 -3.52 -24.71 2.32
CA GLY A 116 -3.58 -24.68 3.79
C GLY A 116 -4.94 -25.07 4.40
N LYS A 117 -5.94 -25.41 3.59
CA LYS A 117 -7.24 -25.94 4.05
C LYS A 117 -7.27 -27.47 4.16
N GLU A 118 -6.27 -28.16 3.61
CA GLU A 118 -6.07 -29.61 3.70
C GLU A 118 -5.33 -29.98 4.99
#